data_AF-A0A2S7Y8D9-F1
#
_entry.id   AF-A0A2S7Y8D9-F1
#
_cell.length_a   1.000
_cell.length_b   1.000
_cell.length_c   1.000
_cell.angle_alpha   90.00
_cell.angle_beta   90.00
_cell.angle_gamma   90.00
#
_symmetry.space_group_name_H-M   'P 1'
#
loop_
_entity.id
_entity.type
_entity.pdbx_description
1 polymer ?
#
loop_
_entity_poly.entity_id
_entity_poly.type
_entity_poly.pdbx_seq_one_letter_code
_entity_poly.pdbx_strand_id
1 'polypeptide(L)'
;MMTPFRSTAAAMSRTHNPHSTYYDGRLRQGPALIRARRPYLFKNALTGLGLVAVVGGIYYYTLRAVGQDDFDDVKVPDVPRKAAETR
;
A
#
# COMPACT_ATOMS: atom_id res chain seq x y z
N MET A 1 -68.07 -7.36 -6.88
CA MET A 1 -67.19 -6.33 -7.47
C MET A 1 -66.04 -6.11 -6.51
N MET A 2 -64.90 -6.79 -6.74
CA MET A 2 -63.76 -6.87 -5.81
C MET A 2 -62.63 -5.98 -6.36
N THR A 3 -62.36 -4.84 -5.75
CA THR A 3 -61.21 -3.99 -6.09
C THR A 3 -59.95 -4.53 -5.42
N PRO A 4 -58.86 -4.83 -6.15
CA PRO A 4 -57.64 -5.29 -5.51
C PRO A 4 -56.89 -4.12 -4.84
N PHE A 5 -56.45 -4.41 -3.62
CA PHE A 5 -55.57 -3.60 -2.78
C PHE A 5 -54.24 -3.35 -3.53
N ARG A 6 -53.97 -2.10 -3.93
CA ARG A 6 -52.72 -1.73 -4.59
C ARG A 6 -51.63 -1.60 -3.53
N SER A 7 -50.83 -2.64 -3.37
CA SER A 7 -49.65 -2.68 -2.50
C SER A 7 -48.70 -1.51 -2.83
N THR A 8 -48.65 -0.51 -1.95
CA THR A 8 -47.68 0.59 -1.95
C THR A 8 -46.39 0.19 -1.22
N ALA A 9 -45.86 -1.01 -1.46
CA ALA A 9 -44.53 -1.40 -0.96
C ALA A 9 -43.37 -0.78 -1.78
N ALA A 10 -43.66 -0.13 -2.90
CA ALA A 10 -42.65 0.51 -3.76
C ALA A 10 -42.30 1.97 -3.36
N ALA A 11 -42.81 2.46 -2.22
CA ALA A 11 -42.54 3.82 -1.74
C ALA A 11 -41.36 3.91 -0.75
N MET A 12 -40.59 2.84 -0.57
CA MET A 12 -39.37 2.84 0.26
C MET A 12 -38.10 2.61 -0.58
N SER A 13 -38.01 3.25 -1.74
CA SER A 13 -36.71 3.54 -2.36
C SER A 13 -36.01 4.58 -1.50
N ARG A 14 -35.34 4.07 -0.46
CA ARG A 14 -34.24 4.68 0.31
C ARG A 14 -33.73 5.95 -0.37
N THR A 15 -34.01 7.10 0.22
CA THR A 15 -33.40 8.40 -0.11
C THR A 15 -31.90 8.32 0.16
N HIS A 16 -31.17 7.62 -0.71
CA HIS A 16 -29.73 7.77 -0.81
C HIS A 16 -29.51 9.14 -1.43
N ASN A 17 -29.26 10.15 -0.61
CA ASN A 17 -28.76 11.43 -1.07
C ASN A 17 -27.34 11.19 -1.62
N PRO A 18 -27.14 11.11 -2.95
CA PRO A 18 -25.84 10.76 -3.53
C PRO A 18 -24.82 11.91 -3.35
N HIS A 19 -25.24 13.03 -2.76
CA HIS A 19 -24.42 14.24 -2.57
C HIS A 19 -23.78 14.35 -1.19
N SER A 20 -24.08 13.47 -0.22
CA SER A 20 -23.46 13.55 1.12
C SER A 20 -22.15 12.78 1.22
N THR A 21 -21.88 11.84 0.32
CA THR A 21 -20.73 10.92 0.42
C THR A 21 -19.83 11.04 -0.82
N TYR A 22 -18.52 11.04 -0.63
CA TYR A 22 -17.51 11.06 -1.70
C TYR A 22 -17.40 9.75 -2.50
N TYR A 23 -18.20 8.76 -2.12
CA TYR A 23 -18.24 7.42 -2.66
C TYR A 23 -19.67 7.09 -3.11
N ASP A 24 -19.77 6.31 -4.18
CA ASP A 24 -21.02 5.74 -4.67
C ASP A 24 -21.50 4.60 -3.74
N GLY A 25 -22.75 4.16 -3.87
CA GLY A 25 -23.33 3.03 -3.13
C GLY A 25 -22.60 1.69 -3.32
N ARG A 26 -21.70 1.60 -4.32
CA ARG A 26 -20.77 0.46 -4.52
C ARG A 26 -19.36 0.73 -4.01
N LEU A 27 -19.16 1.73 -3.16
CA LEU A 27 -17.87 2.18 -2.62
C LEU A 27 -16.86 2.64 -3.68
N ARG A 28 -17.32 2.97 -4.89
CA ARG A 28 -16.47 3.54 -5.94
C ARG A 28 -16.28 5.03 -5.70
N GLN A 29 -15.14 5.56 -6.11
CA GLN A 29 -14.87 6.99 -5.99
C GLN A 29 -15.86 7.79 -6.84
N GLY A 30 -16.56 8.74 -6.23
CA GLY A 30 -17.46 9.64 -6.93
C GLY A 30 -16.70 10.67 -7.79
N PRO A 31 -17.37 11.29 -8.78
CA PRO A 31 -16.75 12.26 -9.70
C PRO A 31 -16.17 13.49 -8.98
N ALA A 32 -16.78 13.92 -7.87
CA ALA A 32 -16.27 15.01 -7.05
C ALA A 32 -14.89 14.68 -6.43
N LEU A 33 -14.73 13.45 -5.92
CA LEU A 33 -13.49 12.98 -5.31
C LEU A 33 -12.36 12.84 -6.34
N ILE A 34 -12.67 12.31 -7.53
CA ILE A 34 -11.70 12.17 -8.62
C ILE A 34 -11.15 13.54 -9.01
N ARG A 35 -12.01 14.55 -9.19
CA ARG A 35 -11.59 15.92 -9.51
C ARG A 35 -10.69 16.52 -8.43
N ALA A 36 -11.06 16.33 -7.16
CA ALA A 36 -10.26 16.83 -6.03
C ALA A 36 -8.86 16.20 -5.96
N ARG A 37 -8.69 14.95 -6.43
CA ARG A 37 -7.41 14.22 -6.39
C ARG A 37 -6.50 14.45 -7.60
N ARG A 38 -7.04 14.88 -8.74
CA ARG A 38 -6.27 15.17 -9.97
C ARG A 38 -4.95 15.94 -9.73
N PRO A 39 -4.91 17.03 -8.94
CA PRO A 39 -3.66 17.79 -8.79
C PRO A 39 -2.58 17.08 -7.97
N TYR A 40 -2.94 16.11 -7.12
CA TYR A 40 -2.01 15.43 -6.22
C TYR A 40 -1.51 14.10 -6.77
N LEU A 41 -2.20 13.51 -7.75
CA LEU A 41 -1.84 12.20 -8.28
C LEU A 41 -0.41 12.20 -8.85
N PHE A 42 -0.08 13.19 -9.69
CA PHE A 42 1.24 13.30 -10.28
C PHE A 42 2.31 13.70 -9.25
N LYS A 43 2.02 14.71 -8.42
CA LYS A 43 2.95 15.21 -7.40
C LYS A 43 3.33 14.12 -6.40
N ASN A 44 2.34 13.37 -5.89
CA ASN A 44 2.57 12.31 -4.94
C ASN A 44 3.26 11.10 -5.58
N ALA A 45 2.92 10.77 -6.84
CA ALA A 45 3.61 9.71 -7.56
C ALA A 45 5.09 10.05 -7.76
N LEU A 46 5.41 11.29 -8.12
CA LEU A 46 6.79 11.74 -8.26
C LEU A 46 7.56 11.67 -6.93
N THR A 47 6.96 12.15 -5.84
CA THR A 47 7.56 12.06 -4.51
C THR A 47 7.77 10.60 -4.09
N GLY A 48 6.78 9.73 -4.33
CA GLY A 48 6.88 8.30 -4.03
C GLY A 48 7.98 7.62 -4.84
N LEU A 49 8.08 7.91 -6.14
CA LEU A 49 9.15 7.40 -7.00
C LEU A 49 10.53 7.91 -6.53
N GLY A 50 10.63 9.18 -6.14
CA GLY A 50 11.86 9.73 -5.57
C GLY A 50 12.28 9.00 -4.31
N LEU A 51 11.34 8.74 -3.39
CA LEU A 51 11.61 7.99 -2.17
C LEU A 51 12.10 6.57 -2.47
N VAL A 52 11.42 5.85 -3.37
CA VAL A 52 11.81 4.50 -3.80
C VAL A 52 13.19 4.49 -4.45
N ALA A 53 13.48 5.47 -5.31
CA ALA A 53 14.78 5.59 -5.96
C ALA A 53 15.90 5.87 -4.95
N VAL A 54 15.69 6.74 -3.96
CA VAL A 54 16.68 7.04 -2.92
C VAL A 54 16.95 5.80 -2.06
N VAL A 55 15.89 5.17 -1.53
CA VAL A 55 16.05 3.98 -0.67
C VAL A 55 16.66 2.81 -1.44
N GLY A 56 16.14 2.54 -2.64
CA GLY A 56 16.67 1.49 -3.52
C GLY A 56 18.11 1.77 -3.96
N GLY A 57 18.45 3.03 -4.22
CA GLY A 57 19.81 3.45 -4.55
C GLY A 57 20.79 3.23 -3.41
N ILE A 58 20.41 3.61 -2.17
CA ILE A 58 21.23 3.33 -0.97
C ILE A 58 21.42 1.82 -0.80
N TYR A 59 20.34 1.04 -0.85
CA TYR A 59 20.41 -0.42 -0.71
C TYR A 59 21.33 -1.04 -1.76
N TYR A 60 21.14 -0.67 -3.03
CA TYR A 60 21.96 -1.16 -4.12
C TYR A 60 23.44 -0.76 -3.96
N TYR A 61 23.69 0.50 -3.59
CA TYR A 61 25.03 0.99 -3.33
C TYR A 61 25.69 0.20 -2.20
N THR A 62 24.99 -0.07 -1.09
CA THR A 62 25.56 -0.83 0.04
C THR A 62 25.96 -2.24 -0.36
N LEU A 63 25.17 -2.94 -1.18
CA LEU A 63 25.56 -4.25 -1.70
C LEU A 63 26.83 -4.18 -2.55
N ARG A 64 26.95 -3.16 -3.41
CA ARG A 64 28.14 -2.98 -4.25
C ARG A 64 29.36 -2.50 -3.50
N ALA A 65 29.20 -1.61 -2.53
CA ALA A 65 30.31 -0.99 -1.81
C ALA A 65 30.87 -1.92 -0.73
N VAL A 66 30.01 -2.67 -0.04
CA VAL A 66 30.42 -3.56 1.06
C VAL A 66 30.70 -4.98 0.56
N GLY A 67 30.00 -5.46 -0.48
CA GLY A 67 30.18 -6.81 -1.02
C GLY A 67 31.49 -7.04 -1.80
N GLN A 68 32.48 -6.15 -1.66
CA GLN A 68 33.80 -6.25 -2.28
C GLN A 68 34.90 -6.49 -1.23
N ASP A 69 34.52 -6.78 0.02
CA ASP A 69 35.47 -7.07 1.09
C ASP A 69 36.00 -8.51 0.93
N ASP A 70 37.31 -8.64 0.70
CA ASP A 70 38.00 -9.93 0.60
C ASP A 70 38.45 -10.36 2.00
N PHE A 71 37.79 -11.36 2.58
CA PHE A 71 38.06 -11.89 3.94
C PHE A 71 39.36 -12.70 4.04
N ASP A 72 40.38 -12.39 3.23
CA ASP A 72 41.62 -13.15 3.10
C ASP A 72 42.50 -13.08 4.36
N ASP A 73 42.31 -12.06 5.19
CA ASP A 73 42.98 -11.90 6.49
C ASP A 73 42.28 -12.69 7.62
N VAL A 74 41.05 -13.14 7.40
CA VAL A 74 40.28 -13.94 8.37
C VAL A 74 40.70 -15.40 8.29
N LYS A 75 41.56 -15.81 9.21
CA LYS A 75 41.97 -17.22 9.36
C LYS A 75 40.80 -18.04 9.92
N VAL A 76 40.16 -18.84 9.07
CA VAL A 76 39.13 -19.80 9.51
C VAL A 76 39.84 -20.98 10.19
N PRO A 77 39.56 -21.27 11.47
CA PRO A 77 40.13 -22.44 12.13
C PRO A 77 39.52 -23.71 11.52
N ASP A 78 40.36 -24.68 11.16
CA ASP A 78 39.93 -25.97 10.59
C ASP A 78 39.04 -26.80 11.52
N VAL A 79 39.07 -26.48 12.82
CA VAL A 79 38.32 -27.19 13.85
C VAL A 79 37.25 -26.27 14.45
N PRO A 80 35.95 -26.66 14.40
CA PRO A 80 34.90 -25.91 15.08
C PRO A 80 35.26 -25.72 16.56
N ARG A 81 35.12 -24.49 17.09
CA ARG A 81 35.31 -24.26 18.53
C ARG A 81 34.36 -25.17 19.30
N LYS A 82 34.91 -26.06 20.13
CA LYS A 82 34.11 -26.77 21.13
C LYS A 82 33.45 -25.71 22.01
N ALA A 83 32.12 -25.75 22.08
CA ALA A 83 31.36 -24.88 22.97
C ALA A 83 31.95 -25.01 24.37
N ALA A 84 32.30 -23.87 24.98
CA ALA A 84 32.91 -23.84 26.29
C ALA A 84 32.02 -24.61 27.26
N GLU A 85 32.55 -25.71 27.77
CA GLU A 85 31.91 -26.53 28.79
C GLU A 85 31.67 -25.62 29.99
N THR A 86 30.41 -25.30 30.22
CA THR A 86 29.97 -24.42 31.29
C THR A 86 30.28 -25.11 32.60
N ARG A 87 31.13 -24.46 33.41
CA ARG A 87 31.62 -24.96 34.69
C ARG A 87 30.54 -24.92 35.76
#